data_AF-A0AA38GD95-F1
#
_entry.id   AF-A0AA38GD95-F1
#
_cell.length_a   1.000
_cell.length_b   1.000
_cell.length_c   1.000
_cell.angle_alpha   90.00
_cell.angle_beta   90.00
_cell.angle_gamma   90.00
#
_symmetry.space_group_name_H-M   'P 1'
#
loop_
_entity.id
_entity.type
_entity.pdbx_description
1 polymer ?
#
loop_
_entity_poly.entity_id
_entity_poly.type
_entity_poly.pdbx_seq_one_letter_code
_entity_poly.pdbx_strand_id
1 'polypeptide(L)'
;MLSVWSYTILLLLGKQGPFITLLAVLQGWCILRLQNTLKKNKEADGSKSDLISDPLPVIQWNLFAVQLFFCTGHRCTFDGLRYGAAFIGFDNFNIIRQGVLLALDTFGVSHILPVFGLPLLVTKKHPHVRYDKHRELFLLQIVQVFLIYGLVSVIMVTFSTICVTIQRRHLM
;
A
#
# COMPACT_ATOMS: atom_id res chain seq x y z
N MET A 1 -4.89 23.70 12.35
CA MET A 1 -5.34 22.88 11.19
C MET A 1 -5.04 21.38 11.33
N LEU A 2 -4.15 20.93 12.24
CA LEU A 2 -3.91 19.50 12.51
C LEU A 2 -5.06 18.77 13.24
N SER A 3 -5.95 19.48 13.95
CA SER A 3 -7.01 18.85 14.76
C SER A 3 -8.19 18.30 13.94
N VAL A 4 -8.46 18.86 12.76
CA VAL A 4 -9.55 18.40 11.87
C VAL A 4 -9.18 17.06 11.22
N TRP A 5 -7.89 16.87 10.91
CA TRP A 5 -7.38 15.61 10.38
C TRP A 5 -7.40 14.49 11.41
N SER A 6 -7.27 14.83 12.70
CA SER A 6 -7.35 13.87 13.80
C SER A 6 -8.70 13.14 13.79
N TYR A 7 -9.81 13.85 13.57
CA TYR A 7 -11.15 13.23 13.51
C TYR A 7 -11.34 12.33 12.30
N THR A 8 -10.86 12.73 11.11
CA THR A 8 -10.92 11.87 9.92
C THR A 8 -10.04 10.64 10.07
N ILE A 9 -8.87 10.77 10.72
CA ILE A 9 -7.97 9.65 11.01
C ILE A 9 -8.58 8.72 12.08
N LEU A 10 -9.23 9.27 13.10
CA LEU A 10 -9.98 8.49 14.10
C LEU A 10 -11.18 7.76 13.51
N LEU A 11 -11.88 8.38 12.56
CA LEU A 11 -13.00 7.77 11.83
C LEU A 11 -12.52 6.64 10.90
N LEU A 12 -11.46 6.87 10.13
CA LEU A 12 -10.92 5.89 9.17
C LEU A 12 -10.18 4.73 9.82
N LEU A 13 -9.51 4.92 10.96
CA LEU A 13 -8.73 3.85 11.60
C LEU A 13 -9.34 3.29 12.89
N GLY A 14 -10.45 3.86 13.37
CA GLY A 14 -11.09 3.45 14.61
C GLY A 14 -10.23 3.65 15.87
N LYS A 15 -10.64 2.99 16.96
CA LYS A 15 -10.10 3.17 18.33
C LYS A 15 -8.61 2.84 18.50
N GLN A 16 -8.03 2.02 17.61
CA GLN A 16 -6.61 1.64 17.63
C GLN A 16 -5.76 2.49 16.67
N GLY A 17 -6.39 3.40 15.92
CA GLY A 17 -5.77 4.12 14.82
C GLY A 17 -4.47 4.88 15.09
N PRO A 18 -4.34 5.68 16.16
CA PRO A 18 -3.15 6.52 16.34
C PRO A 18 -1.87 5.73 16.60
N PHE A 19 -1.94 4.54 17.20
CA PHE A 19 -0.77 3.68 17.36
C PHE A 19 -0.37 3.03 16.03
N ILE A 20 -1.37 2.59 15.25
CA ILE A 20 -1.14 1.96 13.95
C ILE A 20 -0.58 2.98 12.95
N THR A 21 -1.03 4.25 12.96
CA THR A 21 -0.44 5.29 12.12
C THR A 21 1.01 5.56 12.48
N LEU A 22 1.36 5.63 13.76
CA LEU A 22 2.75 5.82 14.18
C LEU A 22 3.64 4.68 13.72
N LEU A 23 3.19 3.44 13.91
CA LEU A 23 3.88 2.24 13.39
C LEU A 23 4.01 2.27 11.86
N ALA A 24 2.96 2.68 11.15
CA ALA A 24 2.95 2.82 9.70
C ALA A 24 3.98 3.84 9.21
N VAL A 25 4.01 5.02 9.84
CA VAL A 25 4.97 6.09 9.51
C VAL A 25 6.40 5.65 9.81
N LEU A 26 6.63 5.00 10.96
CA LEU A 26 7.94 4.49 11.35
C LEU A 26 8.44 3.41 10.38
N GLN A 27 7.58 2.46 10.01
CA GLN A 27 7.93 1.39 9.08
C GLN A 27 8.19 1.93 7.67
N GLY A 28 7.34 2.84 7.17
CA GLY A 28 7.57 3.54 5.90
C GLY A 28 8.87 4.33 5.90
N TRP A 29 9.18 5.03 7.01
CA TRP A 29 10.45 5.74 7.18
C TRP A 29 11.66 4.80 7.15
N CYS A 30 11.59 3.65 7.83
CA CYS A 30 12.64 2.63 7.82
C CYS A 30 12.90 2.08 6.42
N ILE A 31 11.83 1.77 5.65
CA ILE A 31 11.95 1.30 4.26
C ILE A 31 12.66 2.35 3.39
N LEU A 32 12.25 3.62 3.50
CA LEU A 32 12.89 4.72 2.75
C LEU A 32 14.35 4.94 3.17
N ARG A 33 14.66 4.82 4.47
CA ARG A 33 16.03 4.96 4.98
C ARG A 33 16.92 3.82 4.46
N LEU A 34 16.43 2.59 4.47
CA LEU A 34 17.15 1.42 3.96
C LEU A 34 17.48 1.60 2.47
N GLN A 35 16.51 2.03 1.67
CA GLN A 35 16.71 2.31 0.24
C GLN A 35 17.78 3.38 0.00
N ASN A 36 17.77 4.45 0.79
CA ASN A 36 18.77 5.51 0.70
C ASN A 36 20.18 4.98 1.03
N THR A 37 20.32 4.12 2.05
CA THR A 37 21.62 3.50 2.39
C THR A 37 22.11 2.56 1.30
N LEU A 38 21.23 1.71 0.76
CA LEU A 38 21.57 0.81 -0.34
C LEU A 38 22.00 1.58 -1.60
N LYS A 39 21.34 2.69 -1.89
CA LYS A 39 21.72 3.58 -3.00
C LYS A 39 23.12 4.17 -2.80
N LYS A 40 23.41 4.73 -1.62
CA LYS A 40 24.75 5.27 -1.31
C LYS A 40 25.85 4.23 -1.45
N ASN A 41 25.60 2.99 -1.02
CA ASN A 41 26.57 1.90 -1.16
C ASN A 41 26.79 1.53 -2.64
N LYS A 42 25.73 1.46 -3.46
CA LYS A 42 25.85 1.20 -4.91
C LYS A 42 26.59 2.30 -5.66
N GLU A 43 26.40 3.56 -5.26
CA GLU A 43 27.13 4.71 -5.82
C GLU A 43 28.63 4.66 -5.45
N ALA A 44 28.96 4.24 -4.23
CA ALA A 44 30.35 4.06 -3.78
C ALA A 44 31.08 2.92 -4.52
N ASP A 45 30.33 1.89 -4.95
CA ASP A 45 30.86 0.74 -5.69
C ASP A 45 30.98 0.99 -7.22
N GLY A 46 30.65 2.20 -7.68
CA GLY A 46 30.77 2.59 -9.10
C GLY A 46 29.81 1.88 -10.06
N SER A 47 28.81 1.16 -9.53
CA SER A 47 27.83 0.43 -10.34
C SER A 47 26.90 1.43 -11.05
N LYS A 48 26.96 1.46 -12.38
CA LYS A 48 26.11 2.34 -13.22
C LYS A 48 24.64 1.95 -13.05
N SER A 49 23.78 2.96 -13.00
CA SER A 49 22.34 2.84 -12.76
C SER A 49 21.67 1.79 -13.64
N ASP A 50 21.29 0.65 -13.04
CA ASP A 50 20.45 -0.33 -13.71
C ASP A 50 19.13 0.31 -14.11
N LEU A 51 18.76 0.14 -15.39
CA LEU A 51 17.46 0.56 -15.92
C LEU A 51 16.30 -0.13 -15.17
N ILE A 52 16.59 -1.29 -14.55
CA ILE A 52 15.65 -2.14 -13.84
C ILE A 52 15.58 -1.69 -12.38
N SER A 53 14.39 -1.30 -11.93
CA SER A 53 14.18 -1.06 -10.51
C SER A 53 14.34 -2.36 -9.71
N ASP A 54 15.21 -2.35 -8.69
CA ASP A 54 15.30 -3.43 -7.71
C ASP A 54 13.89 -3.81 -7.20
N PRO A 55 13.49 -5.11 -7.25
CA PRO A 55 12.16 -5.53 -6.83
C PRO A 55 11.99 -5.56 -5.30
N LEU A 56 13.09 -5.68 -4.56
CA LEU A 56 13.12 -5.75 -3.10
C LEU A 56 12.31 -4.63 -2.39
N PRO A 57 12.51 -3.33 -2.70
CA PRO A 57 11.71 -2.25 -2.10
C PRO A 57 10.21 -2.37 -2.39
N VAL A 58 9.84 -2.88 -3.56
CA VAL A 58 8.43 -3.06 -3.96
C VAL A 58 7.79 -4.20 -3.17
N ILE A 59 8.53 -5.30 -2.97
CA ILE A 59 8.09 -6.43 -2.14
C ILE A 59 7.92 -5.99 -0.67
N GLN A 60 8.88 -5.26 -0.11
CA GLN A 60 8.78 -4.72 1.25
C GLN A 60 7.56 -3.80 1.40
N TRP A 61 7.29 -2.98 0.40
CA TRP A 61 6.12 -2.10 0.37
C TRP A 61 4.80 -2.85 0.25
N ASN A 62 4.78 -3.95 -0.52
CA ASN A 62 3.62 -4.84 -0.61
C ASN A 62 3.34 -5.56 0.71
N LEU A 63 4.37 -6.11 1.37
CA LEU A 63 4.22 -6.72 2.70
C LEU A 63 3.74 -5.71 3.74
N PHE A 64 4.24 -4.48 3.69
CA PHE A 64 3.77 -3.39 4.52
C PHE A 64 2.27 -3.10 4.31
N ALA A 65 1.81 -3.07 3.07
CA ALA A 65 0.40 -2.90 2.71
C ALA A 65 -0.49 -4.00 3.32
N VAL A 66 -0.07 -5.26 3.21
CA VAL A 66 -0.78 -6.42 3.79
C VAL A 66 -0.77 -6.36 5.32
N GLN A 67 0.34 -5.98 5.95
CA GLN A 67 0.42 -5.84 7.40
C GLN A 67 -0.56 -4.77 7.93
N LEU A 68 -0.67 -3.62 7.23
CA LEU A 68 -1.62 -2.57 7.60
C LEU A 68 -3.08 -3.03 7.56
N PHE A 69 -3.44 -3.92 6.63
CA PHE A 69 -4.77 -4.52 6.59
C PHE A 69 -5.10 -5.24 7.90
N PHE A 70 -4.22 -6.10 8.40
CA PHE A 70 -4.46 -6.83 9.63
C PHE A 70 -4.31 -5.96 10.89
N CYS A 71 -3.35 -5.04 10.90
CA CYS A 71 -3.16 -4.13 12.04
C CYS A 71 -4.36 -3.20 12.26
N THR A 72 -5.08 -2.83 11.21
CA THR A 72 -6.33 -2.03 11.31
C THR A 72 -7.54 -2.84 11.81
N GLY A 73 -7.35 -4.12 12.12
CA GLY A 73 -8.40 -4.99 12.67
C GLY A 73 -9.31 -5.60 11.63
N HIS A 74 -9.03 -5.41 10.34
CA HIS A 74 -9.77 -6.07 9.26
C HIS A 74 -9.44 -7.56 9.21
N ARG A 75 -10.43 -8.35 8.80
CA ARG A 75 -10.32 -9.79 8.61
C ARG A 75 -10.77 -10.16 7.21
N CYS A 76 -10.13 -11.16 6.62
CA CYS A 76 -10.53 -11.71 5.32
C CYS A 76 -11.74 -12.67 5.46
N THR A 77 -12.78 -12.23 6.16
CA THR A 77 -14.02 -12.99 6.36
C THR A 77 -15.21 -12.06 6.10
N PHE A 78 -16.32 -12.62 5.62
CA PHE A 78 -17.48 -11.83 5.22
C PHE A 78 -18.14 -11.10 6.42
N ASP A 79 -18.10 -11.69 7.60
CA ASP A 79 -18.52 -11.11 8.88
C ASP A 79 -17.48 -10.11 9.45
N GLY A 80 -16.26 -10.12 8.93
CA GLY A 80 -15.19 -9.21 9.29
C GLY A 80 -15.30 -7.82 8.65
N LEU A 81 -16.24 -7.61 7.73
CA LEU A 81 -16.50 -6.30 7.13
C LEU A 81 -17.24 -5.40 8.14
N ARG A 82 -16.78 -4.16 8.24
CA ARG A 82 -17.37 -3.15 9.13
C ARG A 82 -18.57 -2.49 8.44
N TYR A 83 -19.65 -3.23 8.26
CA TYR A 83 -20.87 -2.77 7.55
C TYR A 83 -21.41 -1.43 8.07
N GLY A 84 -21.21 -1.11 9.35
CA GLY A 84 -21.59 0.18 9.93
C GLY A 84 -20.96 1.38 9.22
N ALA A 85 -19.77 1.24 8.63
CA ALA A 85 -19.12 2.30 7.87
C ALA A 85 -19.91 2.73 6.63
N ALA A 86 -20.69 1.81 6.05
CA ALA A 86 -21.49 2.07 4.87
C ALA A 86 -22.63 3.08 5.13
N PHE A 87 -23.09 3.20 6.39
CA PHE A 87 -24.27 3.97 6.78
C PHE A 87 -23.95 5.29 7.48
N ILE A 88 -22.67 5.68 7.55
CA ILE A 88 -22.28 6.91 8.24
C ILE A 88 -22.74 8.14 7.45
N GLY A 89 -23.54 8.98 8.10
CA GLY A 89 -23.88 10.34 7.65
C GLY A 89 -25.05 10.45 6.68
N PHE A 90 -25.83 9.39 6.46
CA PHE A 90 -26.85 9.37 5.42
C PHE A 90 -28.12 8.60 5.80
N ASP A 91 -29.28 9.23 5.60
CA ASP A 91 -30.60 8.65 5.93
C ASP A 91 -31.18 7.78 4.80
N ASN A 92 -30.83 8.08 3.54
CA ASN A 92 -31.33 7.36 2.37
C ASN A 92 -30.38 6.24 1.93
N PHE A 93 -30.95 5.06 1.69
CA PHE A 93 -30.22 3.89 1.20
C PHE A 93 -29.83 4.05 -0.28
N ASN A 94 -28.53 3.97 -0.57
CA ASN A 94 -28.00 3.94 -1.92
C ASN A 94 -26.83 2.95 -2.00
N ILE A 95 -27.04 1.86 -2.72
CA ILE A 95 -26.09 0.73 -2.82
C ILE A 95 -24.71 1.20 -3.29
N ILE A 96 -24.65 2.09 -4.29
CA ILE A 96 -23.39 2.56 -4.86
C ILE A 96 -22.60 3.34 -3.82
N ARG A 97 -23.22 4.31 -3.15
CA ARG A 97 -22.49 5.12 -2.16
C ARG A 97 -22.05 4.28 -0.97
N GLN A 98 -22.94 3.45 -0.45
CA GLN A 98 -22.65 2.59 0.70
C GLN A 98 -21.54 1.59 0.39
N GLY A 99 -21.56 1.00 -0.81
CA GLY A 99 -20.48 0.15 -1.31
C GLY A 99 -19.14 0.87 -1.40
N VAL A 100 -19.13 2.13 -1.86
CA VAL A 100 -17.91 2.95 -1.90
C VAL A 100 -17.40 3.26 -0.48
N LEU A 101 -18.26 3.65 0.46
CA LEU A 101 -17.83 3.90 1.85
C LEU A 101 -17.26 2.63 2.50
N LEU A 102 -17.91 1.49 2.29
CA LEU A 102 -17.45 0.21 2.82
C LEU A 102 -16.10 -0.21 2.20
N ALA A 103 -15.93 0.01 0.90
CA ALA A 103 -14.66 -0.26 0.20
C ALA A 103 -13.55 0.68 0.68
N LEU A 104 -13.85 1.96 0.93
CA LEU A 104 -12.90 2.93 1.46
C LEU A 104 -12.47 2.59 2.90
N ASP A 105 -13.40 2.15 3.75
CA ASP A 105 -13.07 1.69 5.10
C ASP A 105 -12.17 0.44 5.06
N THR A 106 -12.50 -0.53 4.20
CA THR A 106 -11.79 -1.82 4.12
C THR A 106 -10.41 -1.71 3.45
N PHE A 107 -10.33 -1.00 2.33
CA PHE A 107 -9.15 -0.98 1.45
C PHE A 107 -8.39 0.35 1.46
N GLY A 108 -8.92 1.39 2.10
CA GLY A 108 -8.34 2.73 2.13
C GLY A 108 -6.89 2.75 2.64
N VAL A 109 -6.69 2.29 3.87
CA VAL A 109 -5.37 2.34 4.53
C VAL A 109 -4.43 1.27 4.01
N SER A 110 -4.97 0.10 3.63
CA SER A 110 -4.21 -1.09 3.32
C SER A 110 -3.80 -1.20 1.86
N HIS A 111 -4.63 -0.77 0.91
CA HIS A 111 -4.38 -0.95 -0.52
C HIS A 111 -4.30 0.38 -1.26
N ILE A 112 -5.24 1.29 -1.01
CA ILE A 112 -5.28 2.59 -1.69
C ILE A 112 -4.06 3.42 -1.30
N LEU A 113 -3.81 3.60 0.00
CA LEU A 113 -2.70 4.42 0.47
C LEU A 113 -1.31 3.90 0.02
N PRO A 114 -0.99 2.59 0.08
CA PRO A 114 0.28 2.09 -0.42
C PRO A 114 0.43 2.20 -1.94
N VAL A 115 -0.64 2.00 -2.73
CA VAL A 115 -0.61 2.17 -4.19
C VAL A 115 -0.30 3.62 -4.56
N PHE A 116 -0.94 4.60 -3.91
CA PHE A 116 -0.62 6.02 -4.09
C PHE A 116 0.76 6.41 -3.54
N GLY A 117 1.32 5.62 -2.61
CA GLY A 117 2.66 5.81 -2.07
C GLY A 117 3.79 5.24 -2.96
N LEU A 118 3.50 4.37 -3.93
CA LEU A 118 4.51 3.77 -4.82
C LEU A 118 5.34 4.81 -5.59
N PRO A 119 4.78 5.91 -6.15
CA PRO A 119 5.57 6.94 -6.82
C PRO A 119 6.61 7.60 -5.92
N LEU A 120 6.41 7.64 -4.60
CA LEU A 120 7.38 8.20 -3.63
C LEU A 120 8.67 7.38 -3.56
N LEU A 121 8.60 6.08 -3.87
CA LEU A 121 9.76 5.20 -3.97
C LEU A 121 10.63 5.54 -5.19
N VAL A 122 10.01 6.08 -6.25
CA VAL A 122 10.69 6.40 -7.52
C VAL A 122 11.22 7.83 -7.51
N THR A 123 10.46 8.81 -6.99
CA THR A 123 10.87 10.23 -6.98
C THR A 123 12.16 10.50 -6.19
N LYS A 124 12.45 9.71 -5.15
CA LYS A 124 13.73 9.84 -4.41
C LYS A 124 14.94 9.27 -5.17
N LYS A 125 14.75 8.50 -6.25
CA LYS A 125 15.86 7.93 -7.02
C LYS A 125 16.54 8.95 -7.93
N HIS A 126 15.85 10.01 -8.37
CA HIS A 126 16.41 11.00 -9.30
C HIS A 126 16.30 12.42 -8.73
N PRO A 127 17.40 13.01 -8.22
CA PRO A 127 17.40 14.43 -7.96
C PRO A 127 17.19 15.16 -9.29
N HIS A 128 16.15 15.99 -9.33
CA HIS A 128 15.82 16.95 -10.38
C HIS A 128 17.07 17.46 -11.11
N VAL A 129 17.17 17.22 -12.42
CA VAL A 129 17.73 18.12 -13.47
C VAL A 129 17.79 17.40 -14.84
N ARG A 130 17.23 18.07 -15.86
CA ARG A 130 17.32 17.88 -17.35
C ARG A 130 16.14 17.19 -18.07
N TYR A 131 15.64 17.85 -19.12
CA TYR A 131 14.20 18.13 -19.30
C TYR A 131 13.36 17.23 -20.21
N ASP A 132 13.89 16.32 -21.04
CA ASP A 132 13.02 15.50 -21.94
C ASP A 132 13.29 13.99 -21.89
N LYS A 133 14.52 13.54 -22.15
CA LYS A 133 14.86 12.10 -22.19
C LYS A 133 14.71 11.41 -20.82
N HIS A 134 14.80 12.16 -19.72
CA HIS A 134 14.63 11.63 -18.36
C HIS A 134 13.16 11.45 -17.94
N ARG A 135 12.21 12.15 -18.60
CA ARG A 135 10.78 12.04 -18.27
C ARG A 135 10.22 10.69 -18.70
N GLU A 136 10.59 10.21 -19.88
CA GLU A 136 10.19 8.89 -20.37
C GLU A 136 10.78 7.77 -19.50
N LEU A 137 12.05 7.88 -19.12
CA LEU A 137 12.69 6.92 -18.21
C LEU A 137 12.02 6.90 -16.82
N PHE A 138 11.64 8.07 -16.31
CA PHE A 138 10.92 8.17 -15.04
C PHE A 138 9.53 7.53 -15.12
N LEU A 139 8.78 7.78 -16.20
CA LEU A 139 7.48 7.14 -16.43
C LEU A 139 7.62 5.62 -16.59
N LEU A 140 8.61 5.15 -17.35
CA LEU A 140 8.90 3.73 -17.48
C LEU A 140 9.24 3.08 -16.14
N GLN A 141 10.02 3.75 -15.28
CA GLN A 141 10.32 3.26 -13.94
C GLN A 141 9.08 3.21 -13.04
N ILE A 142 8.21 4.21 -13.11
CA ILE A 142 6.92 4.19 -12.39
C ILE A 142 6.08 3.00 -12.85
N VAL A 143 5.88 2.86 -14.17
CA VAL A 143 5.12 1.75 -14.75
C VAL A 143 5.72 0.41 -14.34
N GLN A 144 7.04 0.28 -14.38
CA GLN A 144 7.74 -0.92 -13.93
C GLN A 144 7.45 -1.23 -12.45
N VAL A 145 7.51 -0.24 -11.57
CA VAL A 145 7.22 -0.43 -10.13
C VAL A 145 5.77 -0.84 -9.91
N PHE A 146 4.81 -0.24 -10.64
CA PHE A 146 3.41 -0.66 -10.58
C PHE A 146 3.21 -2.09 -11.10
N LEU A 147 3.88 -2.47 -12.19
CA LEU A 147 3.82 -3.83 -12.73
C LEU A 147 4.41 -4.86 -11.76
N ILE A 148 5.55 -4.58 -11.13
CA ILE A 148 6.15 -5.46 -10.11
C ILE A 148 5.20 -5.57 -8.92
N TYR A 149 4.64 -4.46 -8.45
CA TYR A 149 3.68 -4.46 -7.35
C TYR A 149 2.43 -5.29 -7.67
N GLY A 150 1.88 -5.11 -8.87
CA GLY A 150 0.74 -5.90 -9.35
C GLY A 150 1.07 -7.39 -9.46
N LEU A 151 2.24 -7.75 -10.00
CA LEU A 151 2.69 -9.13 -10.12
C LEU A 151 2.81 -9.81 -8.74
N VAL A 152 3.44 -9.14 -7.78
CA VAL A 152 3.58 -9.65 -6.40
C VAL A 152 2.20 -9.85 -5.76
N SER A 153 1.29 -8.89 -5.91
CA SER A 153 -0.09 -9.01 -5.40
C SER A 153 -0.84 -10.17 -6.03
N VAL A 154 -0.72 -10.38 -7.36
CA VAL A 154 -1.36 -11.50 -8.06
C VAL A 154 -0.80 -12.84 -7.59
N ILE A 155 0.51 -12.94 -7.37
CA ILE A 155 1.14 -14.16 -6.83
C ILE A 155 0.59 -14.46 -5.43
N MET A 156 0.47 -13.45 -4.56
CA MET A 156 -0.09 -13.61 -3.20
C MET A 156 -1.55 -14.06 -3.24
N VAL A 157 -2.38 -13.46 -4.10
CA VAL A 157 -3.79 -13.82 -4.25
C VAL A 157 -3.98 -15.21 -4.83
N THR A 158 -3.19 -15.59 -5.84
CA THR A 158 -3.26 -16.94 -6.44
C THR A 158 -2.85 -17.99 -5.42
N PHE A 159 -1.77 -17.77 -4.66
CA PHE A 159 -1.36 -18.66 -3.58
C PHE A 159 -2.45 -18.80 -2.50
N SER A 160 -3.01 -17.68 -2.03
CA SER A 160 -4.11 -17.69 -1.05
C SER A 160 -5.33 -18.46 -1.57
N THR A 161 -5.70 -18.25 -2.83
CA THR A 161 -6.81 -18.95 -3.48
C THR A 161 -6.54 -20.45 -3.56
N ILE A 162 -5.33 -20.86 -3.95
CA ILE A 162 -4.93 -22.27 -3.98
C ILE A 162 -5.04 -22.89 -2.59
N CYS A 163 -4.49 -22.24 -1.55
CA CYS A 163 -4.61 -22.71 -0.17
C CYS A 163 -6.07 -22.90 0.27
N VAL A 164 -6.93 -21.90 0.01
CA VAL A 164 -8.36 -21.98 0.32
C VAL A 164 -9.03 -23.13 -0.44
N THR A 165 -8.72 -23.31 -1.73
CA THR A 165 -9.31 -24.41 -2.52
C THR A 165 -8.89 -25.79 -2.03
N ILE A 166 -7.65 -25.97 -1.56
CA ILE A 166 -7.17 -27.23 -0.97
C ILE A 166 -7.86 -27.46 0.38
N GLN A 167 -7.89 -26.46 1.25
CA GLN A 167 -8.41 -26.60 2.61
C GLN A 167 -9.95 -26.76 2.62
N ARG A 168 -10.66 -26.11 1.70
CA ARG A 168 -12.12 -26.28 1.54
C ARG A 168 -12.49 -27.72 1.18
N ARG A 169 -11.64 -28.45 0.43
CA ARG A 169 -11.88 -29.86 0.08
C ARG A 169 -11.70 -30.83 1.24
N HIS A 170 -11.07 -30.41 2.34
CA HIS A 170 -10.85 -31.24 3.53
C HIS A 170 -11.87 -30.99 4.65
N LEU A 171 -12.68 -29.93 4.52
CA LEU A 171 -13.69 -29.48 5.49
C LEU A 171 -15.14 -29.68 4.99
N MET A 172 -15.32 -30.16 3.75
CA MET A 172 -16.58 -30.70 3.22
C MET A 172 -16.46 -32.22 3.14
#